data_AF-A0AAD9X097-F1
#
_entry.id   AF-A0AAD9X097-F1
#
_cell.length_a   1.000
_cell.length_b   1.000
_cell.length_c   1.000
_cell.angle_alpha   90.00
_cell.angle_beta   90.00
_cell.angle_gamma   90.00
#
_symmetry.space_group_name_H-M   'P 1'
#
loop_
_entity.id
_entity.type
_entity.pdbx_description
1 polymer ?
#
loop_
_entity_poly.entity_id
_entity_poly.type
_entity_poly.pdbx_seq_one_letter_code
_entity_poly.pdbx_strand_id
1 'polypeptide(L)'
;MLRALPVVLALGFVLIGRVNSHQESGEWSCESGSEIRLEAQFRPGLVTLDGHADDWEGIYGSEFSLLPALDPDDDDEYKAGKMTVKTVHDGRDVFFLLQVDGEYKYSKGENNKCPSVALMFQVGEHATYHNMGGCEEEADSCTNKTCKGHEVDIMHFSIGNAIPGRLYGGNPIDNRDGNGGDRFGHLVDVYAWNPHCRHLDGIGPSGNDSSAQNDWKGAWWHSSFDVHSGFVEQDSPYASGNPKGTYYFEFSRPLRTTDRLQQDAQFTIGGSSKMAVAFWYPVDGKPWHGSGHYSINCDWVPMDISSGSSVLSQSSTSSSGSTAGIFALLLSVVSLCSSVFVGYRVLKPKGVPFTPMENL
;
A
#
# COMPACT_ATOMS: atom_id res chain seq x y z
N MET A 1 -37.16 7.36 -45.06
CA MET A 1 -35.70 7.37 -45.33
C MET A 1 -35.03 8.04 -44.15
N LEU A 2 -34.06 7.33 -43.56
CA LEU A 2 -33.45 7.55 -42.25
C LEU A 2 -32.87 8.97 -42.06
N ARG A 3 -33.13 9.57 -40.89
CA ARG A 3 -32.28 10.59 -40.29
C ARG A 3 -31.91 10.16 -38.86
N ALA A 4 -30.62 9.85 -38.72
CA ALA A 4 -29.73 9.92 -37.56
C ALA A 4 -30.33 9.82 -36.15
N LEU A 5 -30.06 8.68 -35.50
CA LEU A 5 -29.98 8.55 -34.04
C LEU A 5 -28.49 8.72 -33.63
N PRO A 6 -28.16 9.54 -32.62
CA PRO A 6 -27.00 9.28 -31.81
C PRO A 6 -27.45 9.20 -30.34
N VAL A 7 -27.87 8.03 -29.90
CA VAL A 7 -28.07 7.72 -28.47
C VAL A 7 -27.49 6.34 -28.21
N VAL A 8 -26.17 6.19 -28.36
CA VAL A 8 -25.41 5.06 -27.82
C VAL A 8 -24.02 5.55 -27.44
N LEU A 9 -23.91 6.35 -26.39
CA LEU A 9 -22.62 6.68 -25.76
C LEU A 9 -22.83 7.25 -24.35
N ALA A 10 -23.48 6.48 -23.48
CA ALA A 10 -23.60 6.81 -22.05
C ALA A 10 -23.86 5.57 -21.16
N LEU A 11 -23.31 4.40 -21.49
CA LEU A 11 -23.52 3.17 -20.72
C LEU A 11 -22.23 2.41 -20.39
N GLY A 12 -21.09 3.11 -20.35
CA GLY A 12 -19.77 2.50 -20.10
C GLY A 12 -19.12 2.84 -18.75
N PHE A 13 -19.85 3.42 -17.79
CA PHE A 13 -19.26 3.97 -16.56
C PHE A 13 -20.04 3.61 -15.29
N VAL A 14 -20.48 2.37 -15.08
CA VAL A 14 -21.00 1.96 -13.75
C VAL A 14 -20.83 0.45 -13.52
N LEU A 15 -19.60 -0.04 -13.31
CA LEU A 15 -19.38 -1.36 -12.70
C LEU A 15 -18.18 -1.35 -11.74
N ILE A 16 -17.91 -0.20 -11.11
CA ILE A 16 -17.19 -0.22 -9.83
C ILE A 16 -18.29 -0.33 -8.79
N GLY A 17 -18.36 -1.46 -8.09
CA GLY A 17 -19.27 -1.60 -6.96
C GLY A 17 -18.97 -0.46 -5.99
N ARG A 18 -19.90 0.50 -5.87
CA ARG A 18 -19.89 1.44 -4.74
C ARG A 18 -19.87 0.57 -3.49
N VAL A 19 -18.75 0.60 -2.78
CA VAL A 19 -18.68 0.04 -1.44
C VAL A 19 -19.62 0.89 -0.59
N ASN A 20 -20.82 0.38 -0.34
CA ASN A 20 -21.74 0.98 0.59
C ASN A 20 -21.09 0.90 1.97
N SER A 21 -20.83 2.06 2.54
CA SER A 21 -20.68 2.23 3.98
C SER A 21 -21.85 1.56 4.70
N HIS A 22 -21.56 0.87 5.79
CA HIS A 22 -22.57 0.29 6.64
C HIS A 22 -22.77 1.23 7.84
N GLN A 23 -24.01 1.31 8.34
CA GLN A 23 -24.31 1.98 9.60
C GLN A 23 -24.68 0.87 10.59
N GLU A 24 -23.88 0.68 11.63
CA GLU A 24 -24.25 -0.21 12.72
C GLU A 24 -25.20 0.48 13.68
N SER A 25 -26.10 -0.28 14.30
CA SER A 25 -26.95 0.19 15.38
C SER A 25 -26.69 -0.65 16.62
N GLY A 26 -26.15 -0.06 17.69
CA GLY A 26 -25.85 -0.76 18.94
C GLY A 26 -24.58 -0.24 19.61
N GLU A 27 -24.30 -0.74 20.82
CA GLU A 27 -23.00 -0.55 21.48
C GLU A 27 -22.05 -1.64 20.96
N TRP A 28 -21.04 -1.25 20.18
CA TRP A 28 -20.01 -2.17 19.73
C TRP A 28 -19.02 -2.43 20.87
N SER A 29 -18.76 -3.70 21.15
CA SER A 29 -17.70 -4.10 22.09
C SER A 29 -16.99 -5.34 21.57
N CYS A 30 -15.68 -5.41 21.77
CA CYS A 30 -14.90 -6.60 21.53
C CYS A 30 -13.82 -6.75 22.61
N GLU A 31 -13.63 -7.98 23.10
CA GLU A 31 -12.53 -8.34 23.97
C GLU A 31 -11.36 -8.88 23.14
N SER A 32 -10.32 -8.07 22.92
CA SER A 32 -9.11 -8.53 22.25
C SER A 32 -8.26 -9.37 23.21
N GLY A 33 -8.38 -10.70 23.11
CA GLY A 33 -7.68 -11.65 23.99
C GLY A 33 -6.19 -11.84 23.69
N SER A 34 -5.62 -11.12 22.71
CA SER A 34 -4.27 -11.39 22.22
C SER A 34 -3.40 -10.11 22.13
N GLU A 35 -2.32 -10.07 22.90
CA GLU A 35 -1.24 -9.06 22.77
C GLU A 35 -0.31 -9.38 21.58
N ILE A 36 -0.85 -9.88 20.47
CA ILE A 36 -0.03 -10.20 19.30
C ILE A 36 0.53 -8.89 18.74
N ARG A 37 1.86 -8.84 18.59
CA ARG A 37 2.58 -7.74 17.97
C ARG A 37 3.23 -8.25 16.70
N LEU A 38 3.11 -7.48 15.63
CA LEU A 38 3.86 -7.71 14.41
C LEU A 38 5.24 -7.05 14.56
N GLU A 39 6.30 -7.71 14.09
CA GLU A 39 7.63 -7.14 14.04
C GLU A 39 8.11 -7.12 12.58
N ALA A 40 8.29 -5.93 12.02
CA ALA A 40 9.00 -5.75 10.76
C ALA A 40 10.50 -5.80 11.04
N GLN A 41 11.13 -6.95 10.81
CA GLN A 41 12.57 -7.12 10.99
C GLN A 41 13.36 -6.56 9.81
N PHE A 42 14.56 -6.04 10.09
CA PHE A 42 15.47 -5.57 9.05
C PHE A 42 16.04 -6.75 8.24
N ARG A 43 15.62 -6.89 6.98
CA ARG A 43 15.99 -7.96 6.04
C ARG A 43 16.26 -7.39 4.64
N PRO A 44 17.41 -6.71 4.43
CA PRO A 44 17.68 -6.07 3.15
C PRO A 44 17.93 -7.07 2.02
N GLY A 45 17.30 -6.84 0.87
CA GLY A 45 17.51 -7.61 -0.35
C GLY A 45 16.98 -9.05 -0.31
N LEU A 46 16.11 -9.37 0.65
CA LEU A 46 15.51 -10.70 0.79
C LEU A 46 14.29 -10.85 -0.13
N VAL A 47 13.36 -9.89 -0.05
CA VAL A 47 12.03 -9.99 -0.66
C VAL A 47 12.02 -9.54 -2.12
N THR A 48 11.39 -10.35 -2.97
CA THR A 48 11.04 -10.05 -4.36
C THR A 48 9.52 -10.06 -4.50
N LEU A 49 8.91 -8.94 -4.90
CA LEU A 49 7.46 -8.87 -5.07
C LEU A 49 7.01 -9.55 -6.38
N ASP A 50 6.67 -10.83 -6.30
CA ASP A 50 6.25 -11.64 -7.43
C ASP A 50 5.10 -12.63 -7.10
N GLY A 51 4.53 -12.53 -5.90
CA GLY A 51 3.45 -13.36 -5.40
C GLY A 51 3.92 -14.70 -4.82
N HIS A 52 5.20 -15.06 -4.92
CA HIS A 52 5.72 -16.29 -4.35
C HIS A 52 6.19 -16.09 -2.91
N ALA A 53 6.09 -17.14 -2.09
CA ALA A 53 6.44 -17.07 -0.67
C ALA A 53 7.80 -17.70 -0.35
N ASP A 54 8.57 -18.10 -1.36
CA ASP A 54 9.79 -18.90 -1.20
C ASP A 54 10.90 -18.10 -0.49
N ASP A 55 11.04 -16.83 -0.83
CA ASP A 55 11.96 -15.87 -0.20
C ASP A 55 11.53 -15.46 1.23
N TRP A 56 10.29 -15.76 1.61
CA TRP A 56 9.79 -15.58 2.98
C TRP A 56 10.01 -16.79 3.89
N GLU A 57 10.71 -17.83 3.40
CA GLU A 57 11.11 -18.98 4.20
C GLU A 57 12.00 -18.53 5.37
N GLY A 58 11.71 -19.03 6.57
CA GLY A 58 12.45 -18.68 7.79
C GLY A 58 12.13 -17.29 8.39
N ILE A 59 11.29 -16.47 7.74
CA ILE A 59 10.72 -15.28 8.35
C ILE A 59 9.56 -15.69 9.27
N TYR A 60 9.60 -15.23 10.52
CA TYR A 60 8.53 -15.45 11.50
C TYR A 60 7.22 -14.80 11.00
N GLY A 61 6.13 -15.54 11.11
CA GLY A 61 4.79 -15.06 10.81
C GLY A 61 3.88 -15.19 12.03
N SER A 62 3.01 -14.22 12.20
CA SER A 62 1.94 -14.26 13.21
C SER A 62 0.68 -14.81 12.57
N GLU A 63 0.09 -15.82 13.20
CA GLU A 63 -1.12 -16.49 12.73
C GLU A 63 -2.35 -15.94 13.47
N PHE A 64 -3.40 -15.61 12.72
CA PHE A 64 -4.62 -15.00 13.20
C PHE A 64 -5.84 -15.77 12.72
N SER A 65 -6.77 -16.03 13.64
CA SER A 65 -8.15 -16.37 13.29
C SER A 65 -8.80 -15.18 12.59
N LEU A 66 -9.68 -15.48 11.63
CA LEU A 66 -10.34 -14.48 10.80
C LEU A 66 -11.81 -14.41 11.21
N LEU A 67 -12.18 -13.36 11.94
CA LEU A 67 -13.54 -13.13 12.44
C LEU A 67 -14.25 -12.05 11.61
N PRO A 68 -15.57 -12.10 11.44
CA PRO A 68 -16.30 -11.03 10.75
C PRO A 68 -16.07 -9.68 11.44
N ALA A 69 -15.84 -8.63 10.66
CA ALA A 69 -15.48 -7.32 11.21
C ALA A 69 -16.60 -6.62 11.98
N LEU A 70 -17.86 -6.89 11.61
CA LEU A 70 -19.05 -6.26 12.21
C LEU A 70 -19.56 -7.00 13.44
N ASP A 71 -19.40 -8.32 13.44
CA ASP A 71 -19.89 -9.21 14.49
C ASP A 71 -18.84 -10.31 14.71
N PRO A 72 -17.79 -10.04 15.51
CA PRO A 72 -16.65 -10.94 15.67
C PRO A 72 -17.00 -12.10 16.63
N ASP A 73 -18.01 -12.89 16.28
CA ASP A 73 -18.38 -14.13 16.97
C ASP A 73 -17.53 -15.30 16.46
N ASP A 74 -17.01 -16.11 17.38
CA ASP A 74 -16.20 -17.30 17.10
C ASP A 74 -16.96 -18.32 16.24
N ASP A 75 -18.29 -18.41 16.35
CA ASP A 75 -19.11 -19.32 15.56
C ASP A 75 -19.14 -18.95 14.05
N ASP A 76 -18.80 -17.71 13.73
CA ASP A 76 -18.75 -17.16 12.37
C ASP A 76 -17.32 -17.01 11.82
N GLU A 77 -16.33 -17.60 12.49
CA GLU A 77 -14.94 -17.65 12.03
C GLU A 77 -14.84 -18.19 10.58
N TYR A 78 -13.91 -17.62 9.80
CA TYR A 78 -13.61 -18.07 8.46
C TYR A 78 -13.15 -19.54 8.43
N LYS A 79 -13.97 -20.39 7.82
CA LYS A 79 -13.85 -21.85 7.95
C LYS A 79 -12.75 -22.50 7.11
N ALA A 80 -12.16 -21.77 6.15
CA ALA A 80 -11.14 -22.35 5.27
C ALA A 80 -9.74 -22.33 5.89
N GLY A 81 -9.53 -21.56 6.95
CA GLY A 81 -8.28 -21.52 7.71
C GLY A 81 -8.00 -20.15 8.31
N LYS A 82 -6.74 -19.93 8.64
CA LYS A 82 -6.26 -18.71 9.31
C LYS A 82 -5.47 -17.82 8.34
N MET A 83 -5.23 -16.59 8.76
CA MET A 83 -4.30 -15.70 8.08
C MET A 83 -2.95 -15.70 8.78
N THR A 84 -1.87 -15.95 8.05
CA THR A 84 -0.51 -15.64 8.52
C THR A 84 -0.06 -14.31 7.94
N VAL A 85 0.37 -13.39 8.82
CA VAL A 85 0.94 -12.10 8.45
C VAL A 85 2.44 -12.13 8.74
N LYS A 86 3.26 -11.80 7.74
CA LYS A 86 4.71 -11.58 7.90
C LYS A 86 5.07 -10.16 7.48
N THR A 87 6.02 -9.57 8.19
CA THR A 87 6.48 -8.20 7.93
C THR A 87 7.99 -8.10 8.02
N VAL A 88 8.62 -7.41 7.07
CA VAL A 88 10.05 -7.07 7.09
C VAL A 88 10.28 -5.69 6.47
N HIS A 89 11.46 -5.12 6.63
CA HIS A 89 11.86 -3.91 5.91
C HIS A 89 13.33 -3.99 5.49
N ASP A 90 13.71 -3.28 4.44
CA ASP A 90 15.09 -3.22 3.94
C ASP A 90 15.81 -1.90 4.32
N GLY A 91 15.15 -1.09 5.15
CA GLY A 91 15.63 0.24 5.56
C GLY A 91 15.18 1.38 4.65
N ARG A 92 14.58 1.06 3.50
CA ARG A 92 13.94 2.01 2.58
C ARG A 92 12.45 1.73 2.46
N ASP A 93 12.10 0.48 2.18
CA ASP A 93 10.74 0.00 1.97
C ASP A 93 10.37 -1.00 3.07
N VAL A 94 9.09 -1.06 3.41
CA VAL A 94 8.49 -2.11 4.25
C VAL A 94 7.75 -3.10 3.35
N PHE A 95 7.77 -4.36 3.72
CA PHE A 95 7.18 -5.47 2.98
C PHE A 95 6.23 -6.25 3.86
N PHE A 96 5.12 -6.70 3.27
CA PHE A 96 4.07 -7.47 3.91
C PHE A 96 3.79 -8.72 3.08
N LEU A 97 3.66 -9.87 3.76
CA LEU A 97 3.10 -11.09 3.18
C LEU A 97 1.85 -11.47 3.96
N LEU A 98 0.74 -11.64 3.25
CA LEU A 98 -0.48 -12.23 3.76
C LEU A 98 -0.65 -13.62 3.15
N GLN A 99 -0.74 -14.64 4.00
CA GLN A 99 -1.03 -16.02 3.60
C GLN A 99 -2.40 -16.39 4.14
N VAL A 100 -3.33 -16.77 3.28
CA VAL A 100 -4.69 -17.16 3.70
C VAL A 100 -5.10 -18.44 3.01
N ASP A 101 -5.41 -19.47 3.78
CA ASP A 101 -5.92 -20.71 3.21
C ASP A 101 -7.31 -20.50 2.62
N GLY A 102 -7.56 -21.09 1.46
CA GLY A 102 -8.83 -20.91 0.76
C GLY A 102 -8.90 -21.76 -0.49
N GLU A 103 -10.11 -22.05 -0.94
CA GLU A 103 -10.28 -22.54 -2.30
C GLU A 103 -9.99 -21.41 -3.28
N TYR A 104 -9.45 -21.75 -4.44
CA TYR A 104 -9.30 -20.79 -5.50
C TYR A 104 -10.67 -20.31 -5.99
N LYS A 105 -10.94 -19.00 -5.93
CA LYS A 105 -12.19 -18.38 -6.37
C LYS A 105 -11.85 -17.22 -7.27
N TYR A 106 -12.36 -17.27 -8.50
CA TYR A 106 -12.12 -16.22 -9.47
C TYR A 106 -13.27 -16.11 -10.47
N SER A 107 -13.65 -14.86 -10.72
CA SER A 107 -14.63 -14.48 -11.71
C SER A 107 -14.15 -13.21 -12.39
N LYS A 108 -13.75 -13.35 -13.66
CA LYS A 108 -13.08 -12.29 -14.40
C LYS A 108 -13.92 -11.02 -14.47
N GLY A 109 -13.40 -9.92 -13.92
CA GLY A 109 -14.04 -8.62 -13.88
C GLY A 109 -15.11 -8.46 -12.79
N GLU A 110 -15.39 -9.50 -12.01
CA GLU A 110 -16.33 -9.46 -10.89
C GLU A 110 -15.55 -9.48 -9.57
N ASN A 111 -15.02 -8.31 -9.17
CA ASN A 111 -14.18 -8.16 -7.97
C ASN A 111 -14.83 -8.75 -6.71
N ASN A 112 -16.13 -8.58 -6.55
CA ASN A 112 -16.87 -9.09 -5.39
C ASN A 112 -17.08 -10.61 -5.37
N LYS A 113 -16.74 -11.31 -6.46
CA LYS A 113 -16.69 -12.77 -6.55
C LYS A 113 -15.26 -13.31 -6.49
N CYS A 114 -14.30 -12.46 -6.15
CA CYS A 114 -12.90 -12.80 -6.05
C CYS A 114 -12.36 -12.38 -4.67
N PRO A 115 -11.39 -13.11 -4.10
CA PRO A 115 -10.70 -12.70 -2.89
C PRO A 115 -10.11 -11.30 -2.99
N SER A 116 -10.19 -10.54 -1.90
CA SER A 116 -9.56 -9.23 -1.78
C SER A 116 -8.99 -9.06 -0.38
N VAL A 117 -7.96 -8.24 -0.23
CA VAL A 117 -7.32 -7.96 1.05
C VAL A 117 -7.16 -6.46 1.23
N ALA A 118 -7.06 -6.02 2.49
CA ALA A 118 -6.64 -4.66 2.79
C ALA A 118 -5.69 -4.61 3.99
N LEU A 119 -4.78 -3.65 3.95
CA LEU A 119 -3.97 -3.22 5.09
C LEU A 119 -4.45 -1.84 5.50
N MET A 120 -4.70 -1.61 6.79
CA MET A 120 -5.10 -0.30 7.30
C MET A 120 -4.16 0.13 8.42
N PHE A 121 -3.77 1.40 8.42
CA PHE A 121 -2.84 1.99 9.38
C PHE A 121 -3.45 3.22 10.04
N GLN A 122 -3.20 3.36 11.35
CA GLN A 122 -3.56 4.56 12.07
C GLN A 122 -2.63 5.72 11.68
N VAL A 123 -3.19 6.85 11.25
CA VAL A 123 -2.42 8.07 10.96
C VAL A 123 -2.75 9.16 11.98
N GLY A 124 -4.04 9.41 12.17
CA GLY A 124 -4.54 10.39 13.13
C GLY A 124 -4.55 9.86 14.56
N GLU A 125 -4.23 10.71 15.53
CA GLU A 125 -4.17 10.34 16.96
C GLU A 125 -5.50 9.80 17.51
N HIS A 126 -6.63 10.24 16.95
CA HIS A 126 -7.99 9.87 17.34
C HIS A 126 -8.61 8.79 16.43
N ALA A 127 -7.86 8.29 15.44
CA ALA A 127 -8.36 7.31 14.51
C ALA A 127 -8.65 5.95 15.18
N THR A 128 -9.89 5.49 15.05
CA THR A 128 -10.35 4.20 15.57
C THR A 128 -10.32 3.12 14.49
N TYR A 129 -10.08 1.88 14.89
CA TYR A 129 -10.10 0.72 13.98
C TYR A 129 -11.50 0.50 13.41
N HIS A 130 -12.48 0.33 14.31
CA HIS A 130 -13.83 -0.14 13.99
C HIS A 130 -14.53 0.71 12.91
N ASN A 131 -14.36 2.04 12.94
CA ASN A 131 -15.01 2.96 12.01
C ASN A 131 -14.03 3.63 11.04
N MET A 132 -12.95 2.94 10.64
CA MET A 132 -11.98 3.43 9.64
C MET A 132 -11.58 4.90 9.89
N GLY A 133 -11.24 5.23 11.14
CA GLY A 133 -10.96 6.60 11.58
C GLY A 133 -11.97 7.17 12.58
N GLY A 134 -13.25 6.86 12.42
CA GLY A 134 -14.29 7.22 13.40
C GLY A 134 -14.67 8.71 13.45
N CYS A 135 -14.45 9.47 12.37
CA CYS A 135 -15.07 10.80 12.27
C CYS A 135 -16.60 10.67 12.17
N GLU A 136 -17.34 11.42 12.99
CA GLU A 136 -18.81 11.37 13.06
C GLU A 136 -19.52 12.17 11.93
N GLU A 137 -18.76 12.79 11.04
CA GLU A 137 -19.30 13.56 9.92
C GLU A 137 -19.93 12.65 8.84
N GLU A 138 -21.00 13.14 8.23
CA GLU A 138 -21.68 12.48 7.12
C GLU A 138 -20.86 12.57 5.82
N ALA A 139 -21.22 11.75 4.83
CA ALA A 139 -20.48 11.58 3.57
C ALA A 139 -20.09 12.89 2.85
N ASP A 140 -20.95 13.92 2.92
CA ASP A 140 -20.78 15.20 2.23
C ASP A 140 -20.27 16.34 3.14
N SER A 141 -20.03 16.08 4.43
CA SER A 141 -19.63 17.11 5.42
C SER A 141 -18.20 16.96 5.94
N CYS A 142 -17.52 15.88 5.59
CA CYS A 142 -16.14 15.65 5.99
C CYS A 142 -15.16 16.69 5.42
N THR A 143 -14.39 17.32 6.32
CA THR A 143 -13.32 18.23 5.97
C THR A 143 -12.11 18.00 6.87
N ASN A 144 -10.93 18.44 6.43
CA ASN A 144 -9.72 18.48 7.28
C ASN A 144 -9.85 19.48 8.47
N LYS A 145 -10.99 20.14 8.65
CA LYS A 145 -11.26 20.94 9.85
C LYS A 145 -12.11 20.17 10.86
N THR A 146 -13.04 19.35 10.36
CA THR A 146 -14.00 18.60 11.18
C THR A 146 -13.48 17.22 11.56
N CYS A 147 -12.78 16.55 10.65
CA CYS A 147 -12.28 15.18 10.84
C CYS A 147 -10.78 15.08 11.13
N LYS A 148 -10.10 16.20 11.36
CA LYS A 148 -8.65 16.18 11.62
C LYS A 148 -8.33 15.32 12.85
N GLY A 149 -7.34 14.45 12.73
CA GLY A 149 -6.95 13.50 13.78
C GLY A 149 -7.64 12.14 13.67
N HIS A 150 -8.58 11.95 12.74
CA HIS A 150 -9.25 10.68 12.47
C HIS A 150 -8.71 9.97 11.23
N GLU A 151 -7.55 10.37 10.72
CA GLU A 151 -6.98 9.84 9.49
C GLU A 151 -6.60 8.36 9.62
N VAL A 152 -6.99 7.57 8.63
CA VAL A 152 -6.44 6.24 8.36
C VAL A 152 -5.94 6.18 6.93
N ASP A 153 -4.91 5.36 6.77
CA ASP A 153 -4.26 5.05 5.50
C ASP A 153 -4.51 3.57 5.21
N ILE A 154 -5.07 3.26 4.06
CA ILE A 154 -5.55 1.93 3.70
C ILE A 154 -5.04 1.60 2.31
N MET A 155 -4.43 0.43 2.15
CA MET A 155 -4.26 -0.19 0.85
C MET A 155 -5.30 -1.29 0.70
N HIS A 156 -6.03 -1.30 -0.41
CA HIS A 156 -6.95 -2.37 -0.76
C HIS A 156 -6.57 -2.99 -2.10
N PHE A 157 -6.52 -4.33 -2.16
CA PHE A 157 -6.19 -5.07 -3.36
C PHE A 157 -7.25 -6.12 -3.69
N SER A 158 -7.78 -6.08 -4.91
CA SER A 158 -8.73 -7.09 -5.43
C SER A 158 -8.22 -7.80 -6.67
N ILE A 159 -8.36 -9.13 -6.70
CA ILE A 159 -7.80 -9.94 -7.78
C ILE A 159 -8.72 -10.10 -9.00
N GLY A 160 -9.93 -9.52 -9.02
CA GLY A 160 -10.95 -9.84 -10.03
C GLY A 160 -10.55 -9.57 -11.49
N ASN A 161 -9.59 -8.69 -11.73
CA ASN A 161 -8.95 -8.48 -13.04
C ASN A 161 -7.42 -8.65 -13.00
N ALA A 162 -6.88 -9.16 -11.89
CA ALA A 162 -5.46 -9.36 -11.68
C ALA A 162 -4.99 -10.69 -12.29
N ILE A 163 -3.78 -10.64 -12.83
CA ILE A 163 -2.93 -11.75 -13.25
C ILE A 163 -2.02 -12.16 -12.09
N PRO A 164 -1.98 -13.46 -11.72
CA PRO A 164 -1.03 -13.97 -10.73
C PRO A 164 0.42 -13.63 -11.12
N GLY A 165 1.22 -13.26 -10.12
CA GLY A 165 2.65 -12.96 -10.24
C GLY A 165 3.03 -11.70 -11.03
N ARG A 166 2.04 -10.94 -11.51
CA ARG A 166 2.30 -9.60 -12.06
C ARG A 166 2.41 -8.58 -10.93
N LEU A 167 3.30 -7.61 -11.12
CA LEU A 167 3.43 -6.44 -10.25
C LEU A 167 2.34 -5.40 -10.53
N TYR A 168 1.68 -4.93 -9.47
CA TYR A 168 0.64 -3.88 -9.44
C TYR A 168 1.10 -2.68 -8.63
N GLY A 169 0.39 -1.55 -8.79
CA GLY A 169 0.65 -0.31 -8.08
C GLY A 169 1.91 0.43 -8.55
N GLY A 170 2.16 1.61 -7.98
CA GLY A 170 3.38 2.39 -8.15
C GLY A 170 3.69 2.81 -9.60
N ASN A 171 2.72 2.76 -10.51
CA ASN A 171 2.94 3.12 -11.91
C ASN A 171 2.17 4.41 -12.28
N PRO A 172 2.81 5.36 -13.00
CA PRO A 172 2.17 6.62 -13.37
C PRO A 172 0.97 6.51 -14.31
N ILE A 173 0.71 5.34 -14.90
CA ILE A 173 -0.35 5.14 -15.90
C ILE A 173 -1.68 4.86 -15.20
N ASP A 174 -1.66 4.02 -14.17
CA ASP A 174 -2.82 3.67 -13.36
C ASP A 174 -3.17 4.85 -12.41
N ASN A 175 -2.16 5.57 -11.90
CA ASN A 175 -2.35 6.81 -11.13
C ASN A 175 -2.86 8.00 -11.98
N ARG A 176 -2.97 7.88 -13.31
CA ARG A 176 -3.30 9.02 -14.19
C ARG A 176 -4.74 9.50 -14.01
N ASP A 177 -5.66 8.57 -13.83
CA ASP A 177 -7.09 8.87 -13.70
C ASP A 177 -7.49 8.99 -12.21
N GLY A 178 -6.59 8.58 -11.29
CA GLY A 178 -6.58 8.89 -9.86
C GLY A 178 -7.79 8.42 -9.06
N ASN A 179 -8.57 7.45 -9.56
CA ASN A 179 -9.89 7.12 -9.01
C ASN A 179 -9.98 5.70 -8.43
N GLY A 180 -8.86 4.99 -8.21
CA GLY A 180 -8.85 3.57 -7.84
C GLY A 180 -9.24 2.62 -8.97
N GLY A 181 -9.50 3.16 -10.16
CA GLY A 181 -9.95 2.43 -11.35
C GLY A 181 -8.79 1.86 -12.15
N ASP A 182 -7.85 1.19 -11.48
CA ASP A 182 -6.70 0.57 -12.14
C ASP A 182 -7.15 -0.33 -13.28
N ARG A 183 -6.46 -0.21 -14.43
CA ARG A 183 -6.83 -0.98 -15.62
C ARG A 183 -6.69 -2.49 -15.36
N PHE A 184 -5.78 -2.88 -14.47
CA PHE A 184 -5.50 -4.25 -14.07
C PHE A 184 -5.02 -4.31 -12.63
N GLY A 185 -5.61 -5.19 -11.81
CA GLY A 185 -5.31 -5.33 -10.39
C GLY A 185 -5.63 -4.04 -9.65
N HIS A 186 -6.77 -4.03 -8.96
CA HIS A 186 -7.25 -2.86 -8.23
C HIS A 186 -6.47 -2.71 -6.92
N LEU A 187 -5.20 -2.30 -7.01
CA LEU A 187 -4.35 -1.99 -5.86
C LEU A 187 -4.50 -0.51 -5.59
N VAL A 188 -5.45 -0.17 -4.73
CA VAL A 188 -5.88 1.19 -4.49
C VAL A 188 -5.31 1.68 -3.17
N ASP A 189 -4.72 2.87 -3.20
CA ASP A 189 -4.34 3.61 -2.01
C ASP A 189 -5.52 4.47 -1.55
N VAL A 190 -5.85 4.40 -0.27
CA VAL A 190 -7.08 4.94 0.30
C VAL A 190 -6.77 5.71 1.57
N TYR A 191 -7.01 7.01 1.49
CA TYR A 191 -7.04 7.87 2.67
C TYR A 191 -8.49 8.06 3.14
N ALA A 192 -8.75 7.84 4.43
CA ALA A 192 -10.10 7.97 4.97
C ALA A 192 -10.16 8.64 6.36
N TRP A 193 -11.31 9.20 6.68
CA TRP A 193 -11.67 9.62 8.05
C TRP A 193 -12.76 8.76 8.69
N ASN A 194 -13.56 8.10 7.85
CA ASN A 194 -14.61 7.15 8.18
C ASN A 194 -14.98 6.35 6.90
N PRO A 195 -15.91 5.38 6.94
CA PRO A 195 -16.27 4.58 5.78
C PRO A 195 -16.89 5.35 4.60
N HIS A 196 -17.44 6.55 4.85
CA HIS A 196 -18.11 7.38 3.86
C HIS A 196 -17.15 8.38 3.20
N CYS A 197 -16.14 8.83 3.93
CA CYS A 197 -15.23 9.91 3.56
C CYS A 197 -13.87 9.35 3.18
N ARG A 198 -13.79 8.86 1.94
CA ARG A 198 -12.63 8.17 1.38
C ARG A 198 -12.10 8.87 0.14
N HIS A 199 -10.78 8.91 0.02
CA HIS A 199 -10.05 9.43 -1.13
C HIS A 199 -9.30 8.25 -1.73
N LEU A 200 -9.56 7.93 -2.99
CA LEU A 200 -8.98 6.78 -3.67
C LEU A 200 -7.90 7.30 -4.62
N ASP A 201 -6.67 6.82 -4.48
CA ASP A 201 -5.47 7.29 -5.22
C ASP A 201 -5.36 8.82 -5.30
N GLY A 202 -5.70 9.48 -4.19
CA GLY A 202 -5.66 10.92 -4.08
C GLY A 202 -6.96 11.64 -4.44
N ILE A 203 -7.94 11.02 -5.08
CA ILE A 203 -9.21 11.71 -5.44
C ILE A 203 -10.30 11.43 -4.42
N GLY A 204 -10.76 12.51 -3.77
CA GLY A 204 -11.90 12.49 -2.87
C GLY A 204 -13.26 12.64 -3.57
N PRO A 205 -14.38 12.48 -2.83
CA PRO A 205 -15.74 12.61 -3.35
C PRO A 205 -16.05 14.01 -3.91
N SER A 206 -15.35 15.03 -3.38
CA SER A 206 -15.45 16.44 -3.77
C SER A 206 -14.44 16.86 -4.86
N GLY A 207 -13.65 15.92 -5.40
CA GLY A 207 -12.76 16.14 -6.54
C GLY A 207 -11.47 16.92 -6.24
N ASN A 208 -11.13 17.11 -4.96
CA ASN A 208 -9.81 17.63 -4.59
C ASN A 208 -8.74 16.52 -4.68
N ASP A 209 -7.66 16.84 -5.38
CA ASP A 209 -6.43 16.05 -5.50
C ASP A 209 -5.66 16.12 -4.17
N SER A 210 -5.58 14.99 -3.48
CA SER A 210 -4.82 14.79 -2.25
C SER A 210 -3.39 14.33 -2.60
N SER A 211 -2.45 14.42 -1.66
CA SER A 211 -1.09 13.91 -1.89
C SER A 211 -0.91 12.43 -1.57
N ALA A 212 -1.99 11.74 -1.17
CA ALA A 212 -2.05 10.29 -0.97
C ALA A 212 -2.18 9.56 -2.32
N GLN A 213 -1.19 9.75 -3.19
CA GLN A 213 -1.09 9.02 -4.44
C GLN A 213 -0.53 7.64 -4.16
N ASN A 214 -1.06 6.64 -4.87
CA ASN A 214 -0.66 5.26 -4.72
C ASN A 214 0.85 5.03 -4.87
N ASP A 215 1.49 4.80 -3.73
CA ASP A 215 2.92 4.49 -3.60
C ASP A 215 3.19 3.01 -3.26
N TRP A 216 2.11 2.23 -3.19
CA TRP A 216 2.16 0.81 -2.95
C TRP A 216 2.55 0.04 -4.21
N LYS A 217 3.16 -1.10 -3.99
CA LYS A 217 3.35 -2.15 -4.98
C LYS A 217 2.85 -3.46 -4.41
N GLY A 218 2.36 -4.33 -5.27
CA GLY A 218 1.97 -5.66 -4.81
C GLY A 218 1.88 -6.70 -5.91
N ALA A 219 1.84 -7.95 -5.48
CA ALA A 219 1.69 -9.12 -6.31
C ALA A 219 0.87 -10.17 -5.56
N TRP A 220 0.35 -11.16 -6.27
CA TRP A 220 -0.40 -12.24 -5.65
C TRP A 220 -0.21 -13.57 -6.38
N TRP A 221 -0.43 -14.65 -5.64
CA TRP A 221 -0.41 -16.02 -6.17
C TRP A 221 -1.40 -16.90 -5.40
N HIS A 222 -1.70 -18.09 -5.94
CA HIS A 222 -2.39 -19.14 -5.22
C HIS A 222 -1.63 -20.46 -5.39
N SER A 223 -1.42 -21.20 -4.31
CA SER A 223 -0.57 -22.40 -4.30
C SER A 223 -1.05 -23.54 -5.20
N SER A 224 -2.32 -23.51 -5.64
CA SER A 224 -2.83 -24.48 -6.60
C SER A 224 -2.36 -24.26 -8.03
N PHE A 225 -1.76 -23.11 -8.35
CA PHE A 225 -1.30 -22.83 -9.69
C PHE A 225 -0.02 -23.60 -9.96
N ASP A 226 -0.02 -24.32 -11.07
CA ASP A 226 1.15 -25.03 -11.54
C ASP A 226 1.92 -24.18 -12.56
N VAL A 227 3.24 -24.24 -12.51
CA VAL A 227 4.13 -23.47 -13.40
C VAL A 227 4.43 -24.22 -14.71
N HIS A 228 3.85 -25.43 -14.88
CA HIS A 228 4.13 -26.25 -16.04
C HIS A 228 3.69 -25.56 -17.33
N SER A 229 4.66 -25.40 -18.23
CA SER A 229 4.49 -24.80 -19.55
C SER A 229 3.57 -25.67 -20.42
N GLY A 230 2.28 -25.37 -20.40
CA GLY A 230 1.27 -25.95 -21.27
C GLY A 230 0.06 -25.02 -21.30
N PHE A 231 -0.22 -24.36 -22.42
CA PHE A 231 -1.41 -23.51 -22.56
C PHE A 231 -2.69 -24.35 -22.71
N VAL A 232 -2.96 -25.29 -21.81
CA VAL A 232 -4.24 -26.00 -21.77
C VAL A 232 -5.16 -25.31 -20.78
N GLU A 233 -6.46 -25.30 -21.08
CA GLU A 233 -7.46 -24.57 -20.28
C GLU A 233 -7.50 -25.03 -18.82
N GLN A 234 -7.16 -26.29 -18.55
CA GLN A 234 -7.08 -26.87 -17.21
C GLN A 234 -5.90 -26.32 -16.39
N ASP A 235 -4.83 -25.89 -17.05
CA ASP A 235 -3.63 -25.32 -16.43
C ASP A 235 -3.74 -23.78 -16.32
N SER A 236 -4.82 -23.20 -16.86
CA SER A 236 -5.11 -21.78 -16.69
C SER A 236 -5.34 -21.50 -15.20
N PRO A 237 -4.67 -20.48 -14.61
CA PRO A 237 -4.99 -20.07 -13.26
C PRO A 237 -6.44 -19.60 -13.14
N TYR A 238 -7.15 -19.35 -14.24
CA TYR A 238 -8.56 -18.94 -14.26
C TYR A 238 -9.53 -20.09 -14.55
N ALA A 239 -9.06 -21.34 -14.54
CA ALA A 239 -9.86 -22.52 -14.82
C ALA A 239 -10.92 -22.79 -13.72
N SER A 240 -12.05 -23.36 -14.12
CA SER A 240 -13.13 -23.73 -13.20
C SER A 240 -12.82 -25.05 -12.49
N GLY A 241 -12.17 -24.98 -11.33
CA GLY A 241 -11.89 -26.16 -10.51
C GLY A 241 -11.97 -25.93 -8.99
N ASN A 242 -11.99 -24.67 -8.55
CA ASN A 242 -11.88 -24.26 -7.15
C ASN A 242 -10.90 -25.11 -6.31
N PRO A 243 -9.68 -25.39 -6.80
CA PRO A 243 -8.73 -26.20 -6.04
C PRO A 243 -8.44 -25.56 -4.67
N LYS A 244 -8.31 -26.40 -3.64
CA LYS A 244 -7.85 -25.95 -2.33
C LYS A 244 -6.39 -25.51 -2.41
N GLY A 245 -6.05 -24.50 -1.64
CA GLY A 245 -4.68 -24.02 -1.50
C GLY A 245 -4.59 -22.85 -0.54
N THR A 246 -3.60 -22.01 -0.79
CA THR A 246 -3.27 -20.84 0.01
C THR A 246 -3.07 -19.68 -0.94
N TYR A 247 -3.71 -18.56 -0.64
CA TYR A 247 -3.45 -17.29 -1.28
C TYR A 247 -2.21 -16.66 -0.67
N TYR A 248 -1.35 -16.13 -1.53
CA TYR A 248 -0.22 -15.30 -1.15
C TYR A 248 -0.45 -13.91 -1.71
N PHE A 249 -0.41 -12.91 -0.85
CA PHE A 249 -0.43 -11.51 -1.24
C PHE A 249 0.80 -10.83 -0.68
N GLU A 250 1.58 -10.23 -1.57
CA GLU A 250 2.77 -9.49 -1.22
C GLU A 250 2.57 -8.01 -1.50
N PHE A 251 2.99 -7.18 -0.57
CA PHE A 251 2.93 -5.73 -0.71
C PHE A 251 4.22 -5.08 -0.25
N SER A 252 4.55 -3.95 -0.87
CA SER A 252 5.58 -3.06 -0.36
C SER A 252 5.17 -1.61 -0.51
N ARG A 253 5.70 -0.77 0.37
CA ARG A 253 5.80 0.66 0.11
C ARG A 253 7.02 1.27 0.79
N PRO A 254 7.42 2.50 0.43
CA PRO A 254 8.42 3.24 1.17
C PRO A 254 8.06 3.40 2.65
N LEU A 255 9.07 3.30 3.53
CA LEU A 255 8.93 3.65 4.95
C LEU A 255 8.52 5.13 5.11
N ARG A 256 8.97 5.98 4.18
CA ARG A 256 8.62 7.40 4.09
C ARG A 256 8.03 7.67 2.72
N THR A 257 6.76 8.04 2.69
CA THR A 257 6.06 8.39 1.45
C THR A 257 6.38 9.86 1.09
N THR A 258 6.02 10.26 -0.13
CA THR A 258 6.16 11.66 -0.57
C THR A 258 5.00 12.55 -0.16
N ASP A 259 4.01 11.99 0.55
CA ASP A 259 2.82 12.70 0.99
C ASP A 259 3.18 13.82 1.99
N ARG A 260 2.75 15.03 1.65
CA ARG A 260 3.04 16.24 2.44
C ARG A 260 1.89 16.61 3.36
N LEU A 261 0.72 15.99 3.18
CA LEU A 261 -0.49 16.29 3.93
C LEU A 261 -0.68 15.36 5.13
N GLN A 262 0.23 14.39 5.34
CA GLN A 262 0.18 13.41 6.44
C GLN A 262 -1.12 12.60 6.41
N GLN A 263 -1.47 12.17 5.21
CA GLN A 263 -2.55 11.28 4.85
C GLN A 263 -2.06 9.82 4.82
N ASP A 264 -0.79 9.58 4.47
CA ASP A 264 -0.19 8.25 4.47
C ASP A 264 0.56 7.99 5.78
N ALA A 265 0.50 6.75 6.29
CA ALA A 265 1.24 6.35 7.47
C ALA A 265 2.75 6.30 7.20
N GLN A 266 3.50 7.05 8.01
CA GLN A 266 4.94 7.18 7.89
C GLN A 266 5.65 6.27 8.90
N PHE A 267 6.32 5.24 8.42
CA PHE A 267 7.01 4.28 9.27
C PHE A 267 8.38 4.76 9.71
N THR A 268 8.65 4.66 11.01
CA THR A 268 9.92 5.05 11.62
C THR A 268 10.64 3.81 12.10
N ILE A 269 11.87 3.59 11.65
CA ILE A 269 12.74 2.53 12.19
C ILE A 269 12.96 2.76 13.69
N GLY A 270 12.73 1.72 14.49
CA GLY A 270 12.70 1.77 15.96
C GLY A 270 11.37 2.27 16.55
N GLY A 271 10.39 2.61 15.71
CA GLY A 271 9.06 3.05 16.12
C GLY A 271 8.02 1.93 16.06
N SER A 272 6.80 2.27 16.47
CA SER A 272 5.63 1.40 16.42
C SER A 272 4.52 2.09 15.64
N SER A 273 3.76 1.32 14.87
CA SER A 273 2.55 1.74 14.17
C SER A 273 1.39 0.87 14.62
N LYS A 274 0.16 1.35 14.44
CA LYS A 274 -1.04 0.52 14.57
C LYS A 274 -1.53 0.10 13.20
N MET A 275 -1.87 -1.17 13.07
CA MET A 275 -2.21 -1.82 11.82
C MET A 275 -3.45 -2.70 11.98
N ALA A 276 -4.21 -2.89 10.91
CA ALA A 276 -5.21 -3.92 10.79
C ALA A 276 -5.12 -4.58 9.40
N VAL A 277 -5.63 -5.81 9.29
CA VAL A 277 -5.68 -6.55 8.04
C VAL A 277 -7.08 -7.11 7.84
N ALA A 278 -7.64 -6.89 6.66
CA ALA A 278 -8.95 -7.36 6.27
C ALA A 278 -8.88 -8.33 5.09
N PHE A 279 -9.84 -9.25 5.03
CA PHE A 279 -9.98 -10.24 3.98
C PHE A 279 -11.45 -10.38 3.54
N TRP A 280 -11.69 -10.21 2.25
CA TRP A 280 -12.98 -10.49 1.62
C TRP A 280 -12.88 -11.78 0.84
N TYR A 281 -13.86 -12.66 1.03
CA TYR A 281 -13.89 -13.95 0.35
C TYR A 281 -15.33 -14.35 -0.03
N PRO A 282 -15.57 -14.86 -1.24
CA PRO A 282 -16.91 -15.27 -1.67
C PRO A 282 -17.28 -16.63 -1.07
N VAL A 283 -17.95 -16.61 0.08
CA VAL A 283 -18.44 -17.81 0.78
C VAL A 283 -19.63 -18.41 0.03
N ASP A 284 -19.65 -19.73 -0.14
CA ASP A 284 -20.71 -20.47 -0.84
C ASP A 284 -21.03 -19.96 -2.26
N GLY A 285 -20.02 -19.37 -2.93
CA GLY A 285 -20.19 -18.79 -4.27
C GLY A 285 -21.02 -17.50 -4.30
N LYS A 286 -21.37 -16.94 -3.14
CA LYS A 286 -22.05 -15.66 -3.04
C LYS A 286 -21.01 -14.53 -3.13
N PRO A 287 -21.29 -13.46 -3.90
CA PRO A 287 -20.43 -12.29 -3.88
C PRO A 287 -20.40 -11.66 -2.48
N TRP A 288 -19.23 -11.21 -2.04
CA TRP A 288 -19.11 -10.45 -0.81
C TRP A 288 -19.61 -9.00 -1.00
N HIS A 289 -19.87 -8.31 0.11
CA HIS A 289 -20.16 -6.87 0.13
C HIS A 289 -19.09 -6.14 0.95
N GLY A 290 -19.00 -4.82 0.78
CA GLY A 290 -17.88 -4.04 1.32
C GLY A 290 -17.66 -4.16 2.83
N SER A 291 -18.72 -4.14 3.63
CA SER A 291 -18.61 -4.33 5.09
C SER A 291 -18.45 -5.79 5.53
N GLY A 292 -18.65 -6.78 4.65
CA GLY A 292 -18.68 -8.21 4.98
C GLY A 292 -17.29 -8.86 4.90
N HIS A 293 -16.27 -8.20 5.45
CA HIS A 293 -14.93 -8.77 5.52
C HIS A 293 -14.68 -9.46 6.85
N TYR A 294 -13.68 -10.33 6.81
CA TYR A 294 -13.02 -10.85 8.00
C TYR A 294 -11.86 -9.93 8.38
N SER A 295 -11.53 -9.89 9.66
CA SER A 295 -10.36 -9.20 10.19
C SER A 295 -9.50 -10.13 11.05
N ILE A 296 -8.20 -9.85 11.08
CA ILE A 296 -7.24 -10.58 11.92
C ILE A 296 -7.38 -10.26 13.42
N ASN A 297 -8.04 -9.15 13.75
CA ASN A 297 -8.27 -8.71 15.10
C ASN A 297 -9.46 -7.74 15.14
N CYS A 298 -10.08 -7.59 16.29
CA CYS A 298 -11.18 -6.64 16.47
C CYS A 298 -10.74 -5.25 16.95
N ASP A 299 -9.44 -5.02 17.13
CA ASP A 299 -8.84 -3.70 17.31
C ASP A 299 -7.46 -3.64 16.65
N TRP A 300 -6.84 -2.47 16.67
CA TRP A 300 -5.49 -2.23 16.18
C TRP A 300 -4.47 -3.25 16.70
N VAL A 301 -3.73 -3.86 15.78
CA VAL A 301 -2.56 -4.68 16.06
C VAL A 301 -1.31 -3.79 16.05
N PRO A 302 -0.51 -3.75 17.12
CA PRO A 302 0.77 -3.03 17.11
C PRO A 302 1.76 -3.69 16.14
N MET A 303 2.43 -2.88 15.34
CA MET A 303 3.49 -3.27 14.41
C MET A 303 4.75 -2.47 14.69
N ASP A 304 5.80 -3.15 15.15
CA ASP A 304 7.08 -2.54 15.45
C ASP A 304 8.01 -2.61 14.24
N ILE A 305 8.64 -1.49 13.87
CA ILE A 305 9.69 -1.47 12.85
C ILE A 305 11.02 -1.63 13.56
N SER A 306 11.61 -2.82 13.49
CA SER A 306 12.83 -3.14 14.22
C SER A 306 13.99 -2.28 13.72
N SER A 307 14.90 -1.88 14.61
CA SER A 307 16.15 -1.22 14.18
C SER A 307 17.16 -2.19 13.59
N GLY A 308 16.92 -3.49 13.74
CA GLY A 308 17.88 -4.55 13.45
C GLY A 308 19.01 -4.52 14.46
N SER A 309 19.12 -5.57 15.28
CA SER A 309 20.40 -5.89 15.90
C SER A 309 21.30 -6.42 14.79
N SER A 310 22.12 -5.56 14.19
CA SER A 310 23.27 -6.05 13.44
C SER A 310 24.10 -6.89 14.40
N VAL A 311 23.97 -8.22 14.36
CA VAL A 311 24.99 -9.12 14.89
C VAL A 311 26.17 -9.04 13.93
N LEU A 312 26.76 -7.85 13.81
CA LEU A 312 28.19 -7.75 13.66
C LEU A 312 28.71 -8.30 14.99
N SER A 313 29.28 -9.51 14.94
CA SER A 313 30.19 -9.96 15.99
C SER A 313 31.00 -8.75 16.45
N GLN A 314 31.08 -8.52 17.77
CA GLN A 314 31.97 -7.54 18.39
C GLN A 314 33.38 -7.72 17.82
N SER A 315 33.66 -7.05 16.71
CA SER A 315 34.99 -6.65 16.34
C SER A 315 35.14 -5.31 17.03
N SER A 316 36.00 -5.33 18.04
CA SER A 316 36.57 -4.19 18.73
C SER A 316 36.35 -2.86 18.00
N THR A 317 35.76 -1.90 18.72
CA THR A 317 35.73 -0.48 18.42
C THR A 317 37.08 -0.04 17.83
N SER A 318 37.15 0.04 16.50
CA SER A 318 38.21 0.72 15.80
C SER A 318 37.54 1.70 14.85
N SER A 319 37.64 2.96 15.22
CA SER A 319 37.17 4.10 14.45
C SER A 319 37.80 4.08 13.05
N SER A 320 37.04 3.69 12.04
CA SER A 320 37.40 3.96 10.65
C SER A 320 36.13 4.16 9.82
N GLY A 321 35.93 5.38 9.32
CA GLY A 321 34.92 5.64 8.28
C GLY A 321 34.10 6.91 8.39
N SER A 322 34.71 8.08 8.20
CA SER A 322 34.11 9.13 7.35
C SER A 322 35.20 9.93 6.63
N THR A 323 36.18 9.23 6.07
CA THR A 323 37.14 9.87 5.15
C THR A 323 36.42 10.27 3.86
N ALA A 324 35.48 9.46 3.36
CA ALA A 324 34.73 9.76 2.14
C ALA A 324 33.87 11.03 2.24
N GLY A 325 33.20 11.28 3.38
CA GLY A 325 32.40 12.49 3.59
C GLY A 325 33.26 13.76 3.66
N ILE A 326 34.44 13.67 4.28
CA ILE A 326 35.41 14.77 4.34
C ILE A 326 35.97 15.08 2.94
N PHE A 327 36.29 14.06 2.13
CA PHE A 327 36.76 14.26 0.76
C PHE A 327 35.68 14.87 -0.14
N ALA A 328 34.41 14.45 0.00
CA ALA A 328 33.30 15.01 -0.76
C ALA A 328 33.07 16.49 -0.44
N LEU A 329 33.16 16.87 0.85
CA LEU A 329 33.08 18.26 1.29
C LEU A 329 34.26 19.09 0.74
N LEU A 330 35.47 18.55 0.77
CA LEU A 330 36.66 19.22 0.25
C LEU A 330 36.56 19.46 -1.26
N LEU A 331 36.11 18.46 -2.02
CA LEU A 331 35.92 18.56 -3.47
C LEU A 331 34.82 19.55 -3.83
N SER A 332 33.72 19.61 -3.06
CA SER A 332 32.64 20.57 -3.32
C SER A 332 33.09 22.02 -3.10
N VAL A 333 33.87 22.27 -2.04
CA VAL A 333 34.45 23.59 -1.76
C VAL A 333 35.45 23.98 -2.85
N VAL A 334 36.35 23.08 -3.27
CA VAL A 334 37.31 23.34 -4.34
C VAL A 334 36.61 23.64 -5.66
N SER A 335 35.54 22.90 -5.99
CA SER A 335 34.72 23.14 -7.18
C SER A 335 34.07 24.52 -7.16
N LEU A 336 33.50 24.92 -6.02
CA LEU A 336 32.89 26.24 -5.84
C LEU A 336 33.91 27.38 -5.96
N CYS A 337 35.09 27.24 -5.36
CA CYS A 337 36.15 28.24 -5.49
C CYS A 337 36.65 28.35 -6.94
N SER A 338 36.76 27.23 -7.64
CA SER A 338 37.19 27.20 -9.03
C SER A 338 36.18 27.86 -9.97
N SER A 339 34.88 27.63 -9.76
CA SER A 339 33.82 28.26 -10.57
C SER A 339 33.76 29.77 -10.38
N VAL A 340 33.91 30.26 -9.14
CA VAL A 340 34.01 31.70 -8.85
C VAL A 340 35.25 32.32 -9.50
N PHE A 341 36.40 31.65 -9.44
CA PHE A 341 37.64 32.15 -10.05
C PHE A 341 37.55 32.21 -11.59
N VAL A 342 36.98 31.18 -12.22
CA VAL A 342 36.75 31.17 -13.68
C VAL A 342 35.75 32.26 -14.06
N GLY A 343 34.64 32.40 -13.33
CA GLY A 343 33.68 33.48 -13.54
C GLY A 343 34.32 34.87 -13.45
N TYR A 344 35.15 35.10 -12.43
CA TYR A 344 35.89 36.34 -12.27
C TYR A 344 36.90 36.58 -13.42
N ARG A 345 37.62 35.55 -13.88
CA ARG A 345 38.55 35.63 -15.01
C ARG A 345 37.86 35.94 -16.33
N VAL A 346 36.67 35.39 -16.57
CA VAL A 346 35.89 35.60 -17.80
C VAL A 346 35.24 36.99 -17.81
N LEU A 347 34.77 37.46 -16.65
CA LEU A 347 34.11 38.77 -16.51
C LEU A 347 35.09 39.93 -16.35
N LYS A 348 36.40 39.67 -16.24
CA LYS A 348 37.40 40.72 -16.12
C LYS A 348 37.54 41.47 -17.45
N PRO A 349 37.23 42.79 -17.53
CA PRO A 349 37.39 43.54 -18.76
C PRO A 349 38.88 43.57 -19.15
N LYS A 350 39.20 43.22 -20.40
CA LYS A 350 40.52 43.51 -20.96
C LYS A 350 40.61 45.02 -21.15
N GLY A 351 41.32 45.70 -20.25
CA GLY A 351 41.64 47.12 -20.41
C GLY A 351 42.46 47.31 -21.68
N VAL A 352 41.83 47.80 -22.74
CA VAL A 352 42.54 48.27 -23.93
C VAL A 352 43.07 49.66 -23.57
N PRO A 353 44.40 49.89 -23.61
CA PRO A 353 44.94 51.22 -23.35
C PRO A 353 44.46 52.19 -24.43
N PHE A 354 43.81 53.27 -23.99
CA PHE A 354 43.38 54.37 -24.85
C PHE A 354 44.62 55.05 -25.45
N THR A 355 44.68 55.16 -26.78
CA THR A 355 45.71 55.95 -27.47
C THR A 355 45.07 57.26 -27.91
N PRO A 356 45.45 58.43 -27.35
CA PRO A 356 44.87 59.71 -27.74
C PRO A 356 45.22 60.07 -29.20
N MET A 357 44.23 60.56 -29.95
CA MET A 357 44.40 61.07 -31.32
C MET A 357 45.07 62.46 -31.32
N GLU A 358 46.36 62.54 -31.00
CA GLU A 358 47.17 63.75 -31.26
C GLU A 358 48.26 63.53 -32.32
N ASN A 359 48.32 62.36 -32.97
CA ASN A 359 49.28 62.07 -34.05
C ASN A 359 48.67 61.26 -35.20
N LEU A 360 47.49 61.65 -35.71
CA LEU A 360 46.96 61.17 -36.99
C LEU A 360 46.66 62.34 -37.91
#